data_AF-A0A5D2X8A9-F1
#
_entry.id   AF-A0A5D2X8A9-F1
#
_cell.length_a   1.000
_cell.length_b   1.000
_cell.length_c   1.000
_cell.angle_alpha   90.00
_cell.angle_beta   90.00
_cell.angle_gamma   90.00
#
_symmetry.space_group_name_H-M   'P 1'
#
loop_
_entity.id
_entity.type
_entity.pdbx_description
1 polymer ?
#
loop_
_entity_poly.entity_id
_entity_poly.type
_entity_poly.pdbx_seq_one_letter_code
_entity_poly.pdbx_strand_id
1 'polypeptide(L)'
;METSGKVKKGAGGRKGGGPKKKPVSRSVKAGLQFPVGRIGRYLKKGRYSQRVGTGAPVYLAAVLEYLAAEVLELAGNAARDNKKNRIIPRHVLLAVRNDEN
;
A
#
# COMPACT_ATOMS: atom_id res chain seq x y z
N MET A 1 46.35 -0.36 -37.43
CA MET A 1 45.67 -0.65 -36.15
C MET A 1 44.72 0.51 -35.91
N GLU A 2 43.45 0.48 -36.36
CA GLU A 2 42.34 -0.23 -35.69
C GLU A 2 42.43 -0.05 -34.15
N THR A 3 41.47 0.55 -33.43
CA THR A 3 40.03 0.24 -33.43
C THR A 3 39.17 1.35 -32.81
N SER A 4 38.04 1.63 -33.47
CA SER A 4 36.68 1.76 -32.94
C SER A 4 36.34 2.77 -31.82
N GLY A 5 35.55 3.78 -32.21
CA GLY A 5 34.79 4.62 -31.31
C GLY A 5 33.72 3.84 -30.55
N LYS A 6 33.64 4.06 -29.24
CA LYS A 6 32.52 3.59 -28.41
C LYS A 6 31.32 4.51 -28.60
N VAL A 7 30.47 4.16 -29.55
CA VAL A 7 29.10 4.68 -29.63
C VAL A 7 28.35 4.20 -28.39
N LYS A 8 28.04 5.12 -27.46
CA LYS A 8 27.06 4.86 -26.39
C LYS A 8 25.71 4.66 -27.07
N LYS A 9 25.25 3.41 -27.14
CA LYS A 9 23.92 3.02 -27.61
C LYS A 9 22.88 3.67 -26.68
N GLY A 10 22.43 4.86 -27.05
CA GLY A 10 21.31 5.53 -26.40
C GLY A 10 20.10 4.63 -26.51
N ALA A 11 19.55 4.22 -25.36
CA ALA A 11 18.29 3.51 -25.30
C ALA A 11 17.22 4.41 -25.95
N GLY A 12 16.85 4.08 -27.18
CA GLY A 12 15.70 4.64 -27.86
C GLY A 12 14.46 4.32 -27.06
N GLY A 13 13.94 5.33 -26.36
CA GLY A 13 12.70 5.27 -25.61
C GLY A 13 11.99 6.60 -25.72
N ARG A 14 11.20 6.77 -26.78
CA ARG A 14 10.19 7.83 -27.03
C ARG A 14 10.49 9.18 -26.36
N LYS A 15 11.04 10.11 -27.15
CA LYS A 15 10.87 11.55 -26.93
C LYS A 15 9.36 11.90 -27.02
N GLY A 16 8.62 11.62 -25.96
CA GLY A 16 7.35 12.30 -25.68
C GLY A 16 7.68 13.60 -24.98
N GLY A 17 8.14 14.59 -25.74
CA GLY A 17 8.58 15.92 -25.28
C GLY A 17 7.42 16.86 -24.92
N GLY A 18 6.36 16.33 -24.30
CA GLY A 18 5.28 17.12 -23.74
C GLY A 18 5.40 17.17 -22.21
N PRO A 19 4.78 18.16 -21.55
CA PRO A 19 4.76 18.24 -20.09
C PRO A 19 4.20 16.93 -19.50
N LYS A 20 5.04 16.22 -18.76
CA LYS A 20 4.63 14.98 -18.06
C LYS A 20 3.68 15.36 -16.93
N LYS A 21 2.50 14.73 -16.89
CA LYS A 21 1.60 14.82 -15.74
C LYS A 21 2.36 14.37 -14.49
N LYS A 22 2.16 15.08 -13.38
CA LYS A 22 2.76 14.72 -12.08
C LYS A 22 2.38 13.26 -11.75
N PRO A 23 3.34 12.42 -11.30
CA PRO A 23 3.03 11.06 -10.94
C PRO A 23 2.10 11.04 -9.72
N VAL A 24 0.94 10.41 -9.87
CA VAL A 24 0.00 10.17 -8.76
C VAL A 24 0.13 8.71 -8.33
N SER A 25 0.29 8.49 -7.02
CA SER A 25 0.45 7.15 -6.47
C SER A 25 -0.82 6.32 -6.66
N ARG A 26 -0.67 4.99 -6.69
CA ARG A 26 -1.83 4.08 -6.78
C ARG A 26 -2.75 4.15 -5.56
N SER A 27 -2.20 4.44 -4.38
CA SER A 27 -2.96 4.65 -3.15
C SER A 27 -3.85 5.89 -3.26
N VAL A 28 -3.28 7.03 -3.68
CA VAL A 28 -4.02 8.28 -3.87
C VAL A 28 -5.11 8.12 -4.94
N LYS A 29 -4.81 7.44 -6.06
CA LYS A 29 -5.81 7.14 -7.10
C LYS A 29 -6.97 6.26 -6.61
N ALA A 30 -6.72 5.42 -5.62
CA ALA A 30 -7.72 4.50 -5.06
C ALA A 30 -8.42 5.06 -3.81
N GLY A 31 -8.01 6.24 -3.32
CA GLY A 31 -8.55 6.81 -2.08
C GLY A 31 -8.14 6.07 -0.81
N LEU A 32 -7.01 5.35 -0.83
CA LEU A 32 -6.55 4.51 0.29
C LEU A 32 -5.34 5.14 0.99
N GLN A 33 -5.30 5.07 2.32
CA GLN A 33 -4.10 5.37 3.12
C GLN A 33 -3.05 4.26 3.02
N PHE A 34 -3.48 3.01 2.89
CA PHE A 34 -2.59 1.85 2.81
C PHE A 34 -1.79 1.82 1.50
N PRO A 35 -0.54 1.31 1.53
CA PRO A 35 0.36 1.41 0.39
C PRO A 35 0.09 0.33 -0.68
N VAL A 36 -0.82 0.60 -1.62
CA VAL A 36 -1.20 -0.29 -2.74
C VAL A 36 0.02 -0.80 -3.52
N GLY A 37 1.00 0.09 -3.79
CA GLY A 37 2.22 -0.29 -4.52
C GLY A 37 3.08 -1.31 -3.77
N ARG A 38 3.18 -1.18 -2.44
CA ARG A 38 3.94 -2.08 -1.58
C ARG A 38 3.25 -3.45 -1.49
N ILE A 39 1.93 -3.46 -1.34
CA ILE A 39 1.12 -4.68 -1.31
C ILE A 39 1.26 -5.43 -2.63
N GLY A 40 1.17 -4.74 -3.77
CA GLY A 40 1.39 -5.36 -5.08
C GLY A 40 2.78 -5.97 -5.25
N ARG A 41 3.82 -5.34 -4.68
CA ARG A 41 5.18 -5.92 -4.66
C ARG A 41 5.24 -7.18 -3.80
N TYR A 42 4.61 -7.19 -2.63
CA TYR A 42 4.59 -8.35 -1.74
C TYR A 42 3.79 -9.52 -2.31
N LEU A 43 2.65 -9.26 -2.96
CA LEU A 43 1.89 -10.30 -3.67
C LEU A 43 2.73 -11.00 -4.75
N LYS A 44 3.53 -10.24 -5.51
CA LYS A 44 4.45 -10.82 -6.51
C LYS A 44 5.61 -11.59 -5.87
N LYS A 45 6.18 -11.07 -4.79
CA LYS A 45 7.29 -11.72 -4.08
C LYS A 45 6.86 -13.02 -3.39
N GLY A 46 5.62 -13.08 -2.91
CA GLY A 46 5.05 -14.24 -2.23
C GLY A 46 4.78 -15.45 -3.13
N ARG A 47 4.85 -15.30 -4.47
CA ARG A 47 4.63 -16.38 -5.44
C ARG A 47 3.29 -17.11 -5.28
N TYR A 48 2.25 -16.42 -4.82
CA TYR A 48 0.89 -16.96 -4.65
C TYR A 48 0.23 -17.36 -5.99
N SER A 49 0.68 -16.77 -7.09
CA SER A 49 0.23 -17.09 -8.45
C SER A 49 1.29 -16.69 -9.48
N GLN A 50 1.17 -17.20 -10.71
CA GLN A 50 2.05 -16.80 -11.82
C GLN A 50 1.88 -15.32 -12.20
N ARG A 51 0.67 -14.79 -12.10
CA ARG A 51 0.33 -13.40 -12.40
C ARG A 51 -0.60 -12.82 -11.33
N VAL A 52 -0.32 -11.58 -10.94
CA VAL A 52 -1.17 -10.82 -10.01
C VAL A 52 -1.98 -9.81 -10.82
N GLY A 53 -3.31 -9.90 -10.74
CA GLY A 53 -4.22 -8.97 -11.40
C GLY A 53 -3.99 -7.52 -10.94
N THR A 54 -4.29 -6.55 -11.81
CA THR A 54 -4.04 -5.14 -11.52
C THR A 54 -4.87 -4.64 -10.34
N GLY A 55 -6.11 -5.11 -10.18
CA GLY A 55 -7.01 -4.77 -9.08
C GLY A 55 -6.72 -5.47 -7.75
N ALA A 56 -6.07 -6.65 -7.76
CA ALA A 56 -5.81 -7.43 -6.55
C ALA A 56 -5.12 -6.65 -5.41
N PRO A 57 -4.02 -5.89 -5.64
CA PRO A 57 -3.40 -5.10 -4.58
C PRO A 57 -4.24 -3.91 -4.11
N VAL A 58 -5.20 -3.44 -4.90
CA VAL A 58 -6.12 -2.36 -4.48
C VAL A 58 -7.15 -2.96 -3.52
N TYR A 59 -7.77 -4.06 -3.91
CA TYR A 59 -8.77 -4.74 -3.09
C TYR A 59 -8.19 -5.19 -1.75
N LEU A 60 -7.03 -5.86 -1.77
CA LEU A 60 -6.36 -6.28 -0.53
C LEU A 60 -5.96 -5.08 0.35
N ALA A 61 -5.51 -3.97 -0.24
CA ALA A 61 -5.20 -2.77 0.53
C ALA A 61 -6.44 -2.20 1.22
N ALA A 62 -7.58 -2.14 0.52
CA ALA A 62 -8.84 -1.66 1.06
C ALA A 62 -9.32 -2.54 2.23
N VAL A 63 -9.28 -3.86 2.07
CA VAL A 63 -9.69 -4.80 3.14
C VAL A 63 -8.79 -4.65 4.37
N LEU A 64 -7.47 -4.58 4.19
CA LEU A 64 -6.54 -4.39 5.31
C LEU A 64 -6.71 -3.04 6.00
N GLU A 65 -7.00 -1.98 5.24
CA GLU A 65 -7.27 -0.64 5.78
C GLU A 65 -8.57 -0.61 6.56
N TYR A 66 -9.63 -1.24 6.04
CA TYR A 66 -10.91 -1.37 6.72
C TYR A 66 -10.77 -2.09 8.07
N LEU A 67 -10.17 -3.28 8.08
CA LEU A 67 -9.97 -4.04 9.32
C LEU A 67 -9.08 -3.30 10.33
N ALA A 68 -8.05 -2.60 9.85
CA ALA A 68 -7.22 -1.78 10.73
C ALA A 68 -7.99 -0.60 11.32
N ALA A 69 -8.84 0.06 10.52
CA ALA A 69 -9.68 1.16 11.00
C ALA A 69 -10.67 0.69 12.08
N GLU A 70 -11.36 -0.42 11.85
CA GLU A 70 -12.32 -1.02 12.78
C GLU A 70 -11.67 -1.30 14.15
N VAL A 71 -10.54 -2.03 14.15
CA VAL A 71 -9.84 -2.37 15.40
C VAL A 71 -9.31 -1.11 16.09
N LEU A 72 -8.83 -0.11 15.34
CA LEU A 72 -8.32 1.14 15.91
C LEU A 72 -9.43 2.02 16.47
N GLU A 73 -10.61 2.01 15.87
CA GLU A 73 -11.79 2.74 16.36
C GLU A 73 -12.25 2.17 17.71
N LEU A 74 -12.47 0.86 17.77
CA LEU A 74 -12.88 0.18 19.00
C LEU A 74 -11.81 0.29 20.10
N ALA A 75 -10.53 0.11 19.76
CA ALA A 75 -9.44 0.26 20.72
C ALA A 75 -9.24 1.72 21.16
N GLY A 76 -9.53 2.68 20.28
CA GLY A 76 -9.53 4.12 20.58
C GLY A 76 -10.62 4.49 21.57
N ASN A 77 -11.83 3.97 21.38
CA ASN A 77 -12.94 4.12 22.31
C ASN A 77 -12.59 3.53 23.69
N ALA A 78 -12.08 2.29 23.73
CA ALA A 78 -11.63 1.68 24.97
C ALA A 78 -10.52 2.50 25.67
N ALA A 79 -9.60 3.12 24.92
CA ALA A 79 -8.59 4.00 25.49
C ALA A 79 -9.20 5.26 26.11
N ARG A 80 -10.14 5.88 25.40
CA ARG A 80 -10.85 7.09 25.82
C ARG A 80 -11.68 6.84 27.09
N ASP A 81 -12.38 5.73 27.17
CA ASP A 81 -13.17 5.33 28.35
C ASP A 81 -12.28 5.13 29.58
N ASN A 82 -11.07 4.63 29.36
CA ASN A 82 -10.03 4.51 30.40
C ASN A 82 -9.25 5.83 30.66
N LYS A 83 -9.72 6.95 30.09
CA LYS A 83 -9.11 8.29 30.21
C LYS A 83 -7.63 8.32 29.77
N LYS A 84 -7.29 7.57 28.73
CA LYS A 84 -5.93 7.50 28.15
C LYS A 84 -5.92 8.06 26.73
N ASN A 85 -4.87 8.80 26.41
CA ASN A 85 -4.64 9.35 25.07
C ASN A 85 -3.86 8.42 24.14
N ARG A 86 -3.46 7.22 24.62
CA ARG A 86 -2.66 6.25 23.86
C ARG A 86 -3.32 4.87 23.94
N ILE A 87 -3.47 4.24 22.77
CA ILE A 87 -3.86 2.83 22.66
C ILE A 87 -2.71 1.96 23.17
N ILE A 88 -3.02 1.02 24.07
CA ILE A 88 -2.10 0.00 24.60
C ILE A 88 -2.65 -1.40 24.31
N PRO A 89 -1.86 -2.48 24.45
CA PRO A 89 -2.33 -3.83 24.16
C PRO A 89 -3.63 -4.23 24.87
N ARG A 90 -3.89 -3.72 26.10
CA ARG A 90 -5.15 -3.97 26.82
C ARG A 90 -6.37 -3.40 26.08
N HIS A 91 -6.27 -2.22 25.46
CA HIS A 91 -7.40 -1.62 24.74
C HIS A 91 -7.72 -2.42 23.47
N VAL A 92 -6.68 -2.92 22.78
CA VAL A 92 -6.85 -3.82 21.63
C VAL A 92 -7.51 -5.13 22.06
N LEU A 93 -7.09 -5.71 23.19
CA LEU A 93 -7.71 -6.93 23.72
C LEU A 93 -9.20 -6.72 24.03
N LEU A 94 -9.56 -5.61 24.66
CA LEU A 94 -10.94 -5.28 24.98
C LEU A 94 -11.78 -5.08 23.72
N ALA A 95 -11.24 -4.37 22.72
CA ALA A 95 -11.90 -4.19 21.44
C ALA A 95 -12.21 -5.53 20.75
N VAL A 96 -11.21 -6.41 20.63
CA VAL A 96 -11.36 -7.69 19.92
C VAL A 96 -12.26 -8.69 20.67
N ARG A 97 -12.26 -8.68 22.00
CA ARG A 97 -13.07 -9.64 22.78
C ARG A 97 -14.54 -9.26 22.89
N ASN A 98 -14.85 -7.97 22.79
CA ASN A 98 -16.19 -7.45 23.01
C ASN A 98 -16.91 -7.12 21.69
N ASP A 99 -16.23 -7.28 20.56
CA ASP A 99 -16.84 -7.18 19.23
C ASP A 99 -17.52 -8.51 18.87
N GLU A 100 -18.76 -8.45 18.40
CA GLU A 100 -19.58 -9.64 18.09
C GLU A 100 -19.49 -10.08 16.61
N ASN A 101 -18.80 -9.29 15.78
CA ASN A 101 -18.72 -9.49 14.33
C ASN A 101 -17.83 -10.67 13.90
#